data_AF-A0A259PMB9-F1
#
_entry.id   AF-A0A259PMB9-F1
#
_cell.length_a   1.000
_cell.length_b   1.000
_cell.length_c   1.000
_cell.angle_alpha   90.00
_cell.angle_beta   90.00
_cell.angle_gamma   90.00
#
_symmetry.space_group_name_H-M   'P 1'
#
loop_
_entity.id
_entity.type
_entity.pdbx_description
1 polymer ?
#
loop_
_entity_poly.entity_id
_entity_poly.type
_entity_poly.pdbx_seq_one_letter_code
_entity_poly.pdbx_strand_id
1 'polypeptide(L)'
;MRRPSLFSVTALSAMLAWHPMPASAEPVARTATPIEHVIVIVGENHSFDNLFATYKPKHGQTVRNLLSEGIVNADGTPGPNFGKAAQWQASDTDVYRLDPTKTQPYATLPQPNTTYANGQPPCVPDQRFPANLPNGPFQNTKYVPYDSYTGDPVHRFFQMWQQVDKGQHDLFTWVAQTVGIGGQNVPPTTPADTYQGGVQMGFYNMHTGDVPYFKKLAREYAISDNYHQAIMGGTGANFISIGTAGDAAFYNTNGTPTMPPANQIENPDPMPGTNNFYKQDGYAGGSYVNCADPTQPGVSAIMNDLNTQPNKPFNGGNCAADTYYLVNNYGPGYNPDGTPAPLGPTHFTLPPQTM
;
A
#
# COMPACT_ATOMS: atom_id res chain seq x y z
N MET A 1 -73.67 54.42 2.44
CA MET A 1 -72.57 54.35 3.43
C MET A 1 -72.23 52.89 3.67
N ARG A 2 -70.96 52.51 3.54
CA ARG A 2 -70.49 51.13 3.78
C ARG A 2 -70.24 50.88 5.28
N ARG A 3 -70.55 49.64 5.70
CA ARG A 3 -70.07 48.81 6.84
C ARG A 3 -71.20 48.39 7.79
N PRO A 4 -71.10 47.21 8.46
CA PRO A 4 -70.46 45.94 8.07
C PRO A 4 -71.39 44.73 8.31
N SER A 5 -70.99 43.52 7.90
CA SER A 5 -71.36 42.29 8.62
C SER A 5 -70.45 41.13 8.21
N LEU A 6 -69.83 40.52 9.23
CA LEU A 6 -69.16 39.23 9.15
C LEU A 6 -70.20 38.11 9.03
N PHE A 7 -69.92 37.09 8.21
CA PHE A 7 -70.37 35.73 8.48
C PHE A 7 -69.27 34.73 8.14
N SER A 8 -68.98 33.87 9.11
CA SER A 8 -68.07 32.73 9.06
C SER A 8 -68.54 31.64 8.10
N VAL A 9 -67.59 30.94 7.47
CA VAL A 9 -67.82 29.60 6.92
C VAL A 9 -66.78 28.65 7.52
N THR A 10 -67.29 27.67 8.26
CA THR A 10 -66.54 26.58 8.90
C THR A 10 -66.10 25.57 7.84
N ALA A 11 -64.81 25.26 7.78
CA ALA A 11 -64.26 24.24 6.90
C ALA A 11 -64.38 22.84 7.54
N LEU A 12 -64.92 21.88 6.79
CA LEU A 12 -64.98 20.46 7.17
C LEU A 12 -63.67 19.77 6.77
N SER A 13 -62.89 19.30 7.73
CA SER A 13 -61.65 18.54 7.51
C SER A 13 -61.97 17.05 7.30
N ALA A 14 -61.63 16.49 6.14
CA ALA A 14 -61.57 15.05 5.94
C ALA A 14 -60.18 14.53 6.32
N MET A 15 -60.08 13.74 7.39
CA MET A 15 -58.85 13.05 7.78
C MET A 15 -58.68 11.78 6.94
N LEU A 16 -57.73 11.79 6.01
CA LEU A 16 -57.21 10.59 5.36
C LEU A 16 -56.20 9.93 6.32
N ALA A 17 -56.56 8.78 6.87
CA ALA A 17 -55.67 7.96 7.69
C ALA A 17 -54.56 7.34 6.82
N TRP A 18 -53.36 7.90 6.90
CA TRP A 18 -52.15 7.36 6.28
C TRP A 18 -51.76 6.08 7.03
N HIS A 19 -52.03 4.91 6.44
CA HIS A 19 -51.44 3.67 6.91
C HIS A 19 -50.07 3.52 6.24
N PRO A 20 -48.95 3.40 6.99
CA PRO A 20 -47.68 3.07 6.39
C PRO A 20 -47.78 1.66 5.81
N MET A 21 -47.59 1.53 4.50
CA MET A 21 -47.41 0.21 3.89
C MET A 21 -46.12 -0.40 4.47
N PRO A 22 -46.13 -1.66 4.92
CA PRO A 22 -44.90 -2.33 5.30
C PRO A 22 -43.97 -2.34 4.07
N ALA A 23 -42.74 -1.88 4.25
CA ALA A 23 -41.71 -2.03 3.25
C ALA A 23 -41.63 -3.52 2.88
N SER A 24 -41.92 -3.85 1.63
CA SER A 24 -41.66 -5.19 1.13
C SER A 24 -40.16 -5.41 1.22
N ALA A 25 -39.72 -6.41 1.97
CA ALA A 25 -38.34 -6.86 1.93
C ALA A 25 -38.01 -7.19 0.47
N GLU A 26 -37.00 -6.55 -0.10
CA GLU A 26 -36.50 -6.96 -1.42
C GLU A 26 -36.16 -8.46 -1.34
N PRO A 27 -36.57 -9.27 -2.34
CA PRO A 27 -36.24 -10.67 -2.34
C PRO A 27 -34.72 -10.81 -2.32
N VAL A 28 -34.19 -11.50 -1.31
CA VAL A 28 -32.76 -11.81 -1.20
C VAL A 28 -32.32 -12.40 -2.53
N ALA A 29 -31.38 -11.73 -3.20
CA ALA A 29 -30.87 -12.16 -4.49
C ALA A 29 -30.37 -13.60 -4.36
N ARG A 30 -30.80 -14.50 -5.26
CA ARG A 30 -30.32 -15.88 -5.24
C ARG A 30 -28.82 -15.89 -5.47
N THR A 31 -28.05 -16.33 -4.48
CA THR A 31 -26.60 -16.43 -4.54
C THR A 31 -26.16 -17.74 -5.19
N ALA A 32 -25.01 -17.74 -5.88
CA ALA A 32 -24.43 -18.95 -6.48
C ALA A 32 -23.88 -19.94 -5.43
N THR A 33 -23.59 -19.45 -4.23
CA THR A 33 -23.16 -20.24 -3.07
C THR A 33 -24.10 -19.97 -1.90
N PRO A 34 -24.04 -20.75 -0.80
CA PRO A 34 -24.80 -20.44 0.42
C PRO A 34 -24.42 -19.12 1.13
N ILE A 35 -23.39 -18.40 0.66
CA ILE A 35 -22.96 -17.13 1.27
C ILE A 35 -23.87 -15.99 0.79
N GLU A 36 -24.71 -15.48 1.69
CA GLU A 36 -25.63 -14.35 1.44
C GLU A 36 -25.01 -12.98 1.77
N HIS A 37 -24.01 -12.96 2.65
CA HIS A 37 -23.36 -11.74 3.11
C HIS A 37 -21.83 -11.91 3.14
N VAL A 38 -21.13 -10.92 2.60
CA VAL A 38 -19.66 -10.86 2.62
C VAL A 38 -19.25 -9.59 3.34
N ILE A 39 -18.39 -9.72 4.34
CA ILE A 39 -17.74 -8.59 5.02
C ILE A 39 -16.26 -8.65 4.66
N VAL A 40 -15.76 -7.59 4.02
CA VAL A 40 -14.35 -7.46 3.66
C VAL A 40 -13.69 -6.55 4.69
N ILE A 41 -12.72 -7.10 5.43
CA ILE A 41 -11.88 -6.34 6.37
C ILE A 41 -10.50 -6.22 5.74
N VAL A 42 -10.09 -5.00 5.42
CA VAL A 42 -8.79 -4.70 4.81
C VAL A 42 -7.84 -4.21 5.90
N GLY A 43 -6.77 -4.95 6.14
CA GLY A 43 -5.65 -4.50 6.98
C GLY A 43 -4.66 -3.65 6.18
N GLU A 44 -3.87 -2.83 6.86
CA GLU A 44 -2.89 -1.93 6.24
C GLU A 44 -1.46 -2.44 6.48
N ASN A 45 -0.60 -2.26 5.47
CA ASN A 45 0.86 -2.16 5.57
C ASN A 45 1.61 -3.35 6.20
N HIS A 46 1.03 -4.56 6.11
CA HIS A 46 1.67 -5.80 6.57
C HIS A 46 1.80 -6.79 5.42
N SER A 47 3.03 -7.31 5.23
CA SER A 47 3.25 -8.47 4.34
C SER A 47 2.88 -9.78 5.03
N PHE A 48 2.74 -10.85 4.24
CA PHE A 48 2.48 -12.19 4.79
C PHE A 48 3.60 -12.62 5.74
N ASP A 49 4.87 -12.48 5.34
CA ASP A 49 6.02 -12.83 6.19
C ASP A 49 6.16 -11.91 7.40
N ASN A 50 5.67 -10.67 7.36
CA ASN A 50 5.67 -9.82 8.56
C ASN A 50 4.76 -10.41 9.66
N LEU A 51 3.54 -10.84 9.34
CA LEU A 51 2.60 -11.36 10.35
C LEU A 51 2.72 -12.87 10.58
N PHE A 52 2.88 -13.66 9.52
CA PHE A 52 2.81 -15.12 9.51
C PHE A 52 4.18 -15.82 9.35
N ALA A 53 5.29 -15.10 9.52
CA ALA A 53 6.67 -15.61 9.38
C ALA A 53 6.92 -16.99 9.99
N THR A 54 6.36 -17.25 11.16
CA THR A 54 6.56 -18.50 11.91
C THR A 54 5.28 -19.29 12.13
N TYR A 55 4.21 -18.98 11.39
CA TYR A 55 3.00 -19.78 11.42
C TYR A 55 3.32 -21.21 11.01
N LYS A 56 2.87 -22.17 11.83
CA LYS A 56 2.79 -23.58 11.43
C LYS A 56 1.32 -23.85 11.11
N PRO A 57 0.97 -24.59 10.06
CA PRO A 57 -0.42 -24.96 9.78
C PRO A 57 -0.83 -26.25 10.53
N LYS A 58 -2.08 -26.70 10.40
CA LYS A 58 -2.53 -27.99 10.95
C LYS A 58 -1.95 -29.15 10.14
N HIS A 59 -2.02 -30.38 10.68
CA HIS A 59 -1.56 -31.56 9.97
C HIS A 59 -2.25 -31.69 8.59
N GLY A 60 -1.47 -32.02 7.56
CA GLY A 60 -1.95 -32.14 6.18
C GLY A 60 -2.03 -30.84 5.38
N GLN A 61 -1.68 -29.70 5.98
CA GLN A 61 -1.59 -28.40 5.31
C GLN A 61 -0.12 -27.95 5.20
N THR A 62 0.17 -27.10 4.22
CA THR A 62 1.49 -26.49 4.01
C THR A 62 1.38 -24.97 4.10
N VAL A 63 2.52 -24.34 4.33
CA VAL A 63 2.69 -22.88 4.24
C VAL A 63 4.10 -22.61 3.73
N ARG A 64 4.27 -21.55 2.94
CA ARG A 64 5.56 -20.99 2.61
C ARG A 64 5.78 -19.68 3.37
N ASN A 65 6.69 -19.69 4.34
CA ASN A 65 7.07 -18.53 5.15
C ASN A 65 8.53 -18.61 5.61
N LEU A 66 9.01 -17.59 6.31
CA LEU A 66 10.39 -17.55 6.84
C LEU A 66 10.79 -18.82 7.62
N LEU A 67 9.88 -19.40 8.41
CA LEU A 67 10.15 -20.61 9.18
C LEU A 67 10.22 -21.87 8.31
N SER A 68 9.28 -22.07 7.38
CA SER A 68 9.26 -23.23 6.49
C SER A 68 10.47 -23.24 5.55
N GLU A 69 10.92 -22.06 5.13
CA GLU A 69 12.10 -21.88 4.28
C GLU A 69 13.42 -21.96 5.09
N GLY A 70 13.36 -22.10 6.42
CA GLY A 70 14.52 -22.20 7.30
C GLY A 70 15.33 -20.91 7.46
N ILE A 71 14.74 -19.77 7.09
CA ILE A 71 15.35 -18.44 7.26
C ILE A 71 15.39 -18.07 8.74
N VAL A 72 14.33 -18.40 9.49
CA VAL A 72 14.27 -18.22 10.95
C VAL A 72 13.96 -19.54 11.65
N ASN A 73 14.44 -19.69 12.87
CA ASN A 73 14.06 -20.78 13.77
C ASN A 73 12.71 -20.48 14.44
N ALA A 74 12.15 -21.49 15.10
CA ALA A 74 10.86 -21.39 15.80
C ALA A 74 10.86 -20.34 16.94
N ASP A 75 12.02 -20.06 17.53
CA ASP A 75 12.24 -19.00 18.53
C ASP A 75 12.60 -17.63 17.91
N GLY A 76 12.50 -17.52 16.58
CA GLY A 76 12.80 -16.31 15.81
C GLY A 76 14.28 -15.94 15.78
N THR A 77 15.20 -16.84 16.13
CA THR A 77 16.64 -16.65 15.86
C THR A 77 16.96 -16.98 14.39
N PRO A 78 18.09 -16.48 13.84
CA PRO A 78 18.54 -16.85 12.49
C PRO A 78 18.61 -18.37 12.29
N GLY A 79 17.94 -18.87 11.25
CA GLY A 79 17.94 -20.26 10.86
C GLY A 79 19.11 -20.63 9.93
N PRO A 80 19.22 -21.91 9.54
CA PRO A 80 20.29 -22.38 8.65
C PRO A 80 20.30 -21.72 7.27
N ASN A 81 19.16 -21.20 6.80
CA ASN A 81 19.02 -20.51 5.52
C ASN A 81 18.91 -18.98 5.67
N PHE A 82 19.27 -18.40 6.83
CA PHE A 82 19.12 -16.96 7.08
C PHE A 82 19.76 -16.09 5.99
N GLY A 83 20.91 -16.51 5.46
CA GLY A 83 21.62 -15.80 4.39
C GLY A 83 20.85 -15.64 3.08
N LYS A 84 19.75 -16.39 2.86
CA LYS A 84 18.87 -16.20 1.69
C LYS A 84 18.09 -14.88 1.73
N ALA A 85 17.94 -14.28 2.91
CA ALA A 85 17.24 -13.01 3.09
C ALA A 85 18.20 -11.83 3.30
N ALA A 86 19.49 -12.02 3.02
CA ALA A 86 20.50 -10.98 3.13
C ALA A 86 20.19 -9.82 2.17
N GLN A 87 20.26 -8.59 2.70
CA GLN A 87 20.04 -7.37 1.94
C GLN A 87 21.36 -6.81 1.41
N TRP A 88 21.28 -6.09 0.30
CA TRP A 88 22.40 -5.49 -0.40
C TRP A 88 22.27 -3.97 -0.50
N GLN A 89 23.42 -3.30 -0.48
CA GLN A 89 23.54 -1.93 -0.94
C GLN A 89 23.74 -1.91 -2.46
N ALA A 90 23.27 -0.85 -3.10
CA ALA A 90 23.42 -0.65 -4.54
C ALA A 90 23.77 0.81 -4.87
N SER A 91 24.02 1.06 -6.16
CA SER A 91 24.27 2.39 -6.70
C SER A 91 23.38 2.63 -7.92
N ASP A 92 22.55 3.68 -7.85
CA ASP A 92 21.76 4.19 -8.95
C ASP A 92 21.73 5.72 -8.91
N THR A 93 22.35 6.39 -9.89
CA THR A 93 22.65 7.83 -9.78
C THR A 93 22.16 8.69 -10.95
N ASP A 94 21.50 8.08 -11.94
CA ASP A 94 21.16 8.76 -13.20
C ASP A 94 19.76 8.44 -13.75
N VAL A 95 19.40 7.16 -13.86
CA VAL A 95 18.12 6.69 -14.41
C VAL A 95 17.59 5.53 -13.60
N TYR A 96 16.28 5.48 -13.36
CA TYR A 96 15.67 4.40 -12.59
C TYR A 96 15.97 3.01 -13.16
N ARG A 97 16.51 2.12 -12.31
CA ARG A 97 16.70 0.70 -12.59
C ARG A 97 15.99 -0.16 -11.57
N LEU A 98 15.39 -1.26 -12.03
CA LEU A 98 14.84 -2.32 -11.18
C LEU A 98 15.95 -3.07 -10.44
N ASP A 99 17.05 -3.33 -11.15
CA ASP A 99 18.20 -4.12 -10.74
C ASP A 99 19.50 -3.29 -10.81
N PRO A 100 19.63 -2.24 -9.98
CA PRO A 100 20.85 -1.45 -9.95
C PRO A 100 22.06 -2.29 -9.48
N THR A 101 23.25 -1.85 -9.85
CA THR A 101 24.49 -2.56 -9.51
C THR A 101 24.66 -2.62 -7.99
N LYS A 102 24.59 -3.83 -7.45
CA LYS A 102 24.89 -4.13 -6.04
C LYS A 102 26.37 -3.88 -5.76
N THR A 103 26.66 -3.21 -4.66
CA THR A 103 28.02 -2.85 -4.26
C THR A 103 28.56 -3.81 -3.20
N GLN A 104 27.82 -3.99 -2.11
CA GLN A 104 28.19 -4.85 -0.99
C GLN A 104 26.96 -5.28 -0.18
N PRO A 105 27.00 -6.46 0.47
CA PRO A 105 25.95 -6.83 1.41
C PRO A 105 26.03 -5.93 2.65
N TYR A 106 24.90 -5.72 3.33
CA TYR A 106 24.93 -5.10 4.65
C TYR A 106 25.72 -5.98 5.63
N ALA A 107 26.65 -5.38 6.38
CA ALA A 107 27.33 -6.06 7.48
C ALA A 107 26.34 -6.32 8.65
N THR A 108 25.56 -5.31 8.97
CA THR A 108 24.40 -5.34 9.87
C THR A 108 23.31 -4.45 9.28
N LEU A 109 22.05 -4.72 9.62
CA LEU A 109 20.97 -3.79 9.26
C LEU A 109 21.05 -2.52 10.11
N PRO A 110 20.63 -1.36 9.55
CA PRO A 110 20.34 -0.18 10.37
C PRO A 110 19.19 -0.50 11.35
N GLN A 111 19.14 0.22 12.47
CA GLN A 111 17.96 0.19 13.33
C GLN A 111 16.71 0.61 12.53
N PRO A 112 15.53 0.07 12.86
CA PRO A 112 14.28 0.69 12.41
C PRO A 112 14.20 2.14 12.92
N ASN A 113 13.55 3.02 12.16
CA ASN A 113 13.34 4.41 12.54
C ASN A 113 11.93 4.64 13.09
N THR A 114 11.80 5.64 13.94
CA THR A 114 10.61 5.92 14.75
C THR A 114 9.54 6.79 14.07
N THR A 115 9.53 6.91 12.74
CA THR A 115 8.70 7.88 11.99
C THR A 115 7.22 7.91 12.42
N TYR A 116 6.62 6.75 12.69
CA TYR A 116 5.25 6.63 13.20
C TYR A 116 5.19 5.83 14.52
N ALA A 117 6.30 5.75 15.25
CA ALA A 117 6.36 5.04 16.52
C ALA A 117 5.75 5.87 17.65
N ASN A 118 4.74 5.33 18.33
CA ASN A 118 4.08 5.99 19.45
C ASN A 118 4.99 6.08 20.67
N GLY A 119 5.03 7.26 21.30
CA GLY A 119 5.80 7.51 22.51
C GLY A 119 7.33 7.54 22.32
N GLN A 120 7.80 7.64 21.08
CA GLN A 120 9.21 7.82 20.74
C GLN A 120 9.43 9.20 20.10
N PRO A 121 10.64 9.78 20.17
CA PRO A 121 10.99 10.91 19.32
C PRO A 121 10.79 10.54 17.86
N PRO A 122 10.17 11.37 17.01
CA PRO A 122 9.95 11.02 15.60
C PRO A 122 11.26 11.08 14.82
N CYS A 123 11.34 10.30 13.74
CA CYS A 123 12.40 10.39 12.73
C CYS A 123 13.83 10.18 13.29
N VAL A 124 14.00 9.24 14.23
CA VAL A 124 15.31 8.84 14.75
C VAL A 124 15.46 7.32 14.79
N PRO A 125 16.71 6.79 14.85
CA PRO A 125 16.92 5.37 15.10
C PRO A 125 16.26 4.93 16.41
N ASP A 126 15.45 3.88 16.34
CA ASP A 126 14.68 3.38 17.48
C ASP A 126 15.58 2.67 18.48
N GLN A 127 15.87 3.34 19.59
CA GLN A 127 16.79 2.89 20.65
C GLN A 127 16.33 1.62 21.37
N ARG A 128 15.08 1.18 21.15
CA ARG A 128 14.58 -0.10 21.66
C ARG A 128 15.24 -1.30 20.94
N PHE A 129 15.74 -1.08 19.72
CA PHE A 129 16.40 -2.08 18.89
C PHE A 129 17.93 -1.94 18.95
N PRO A 130 18.69 -3.04 18.79
CA PRO A 130 20.14 -2.99 18.77
C PRO A 130 20.69 -2.38 17.47
N ALA A 131 21.83 -1.70 17.54
CA ALA A 131 22.51 -1.11 16.38
C ALA A 131 23.25 -2.12 15.47
N ASN A 132 23.24 -3.40 15.84
CA ASN A 132 23.95 -4.47 15.16
C ASN A 132 23.03 -5.65 14.78
N LEU A 133 21.82 -5.33 14.31
CA LEU A 133 20.88 -6.34 13.81
C LEU A 133 21.52 -7.17 12.68
N PRO A 134 21.41 -8.52 12.70
CA PRO A 134 21.90 -9.36 11.61
C PRO A 134 21.29 -8.95 10.26
N ASN A 135 22.03 -9.12 9.16
CA ASN A 135 21.56 -8.82 7.80
C ASN A 135 20.46 -9.79 7.32
N GLY A 136 19.22 -9.55 7.75
CA GLY A 136 18.02 -10.31 7.41
C GLY A 136 16.87 -10.05 8.39
N PRO A 137 15.78 -10.82 8.31
CA PRO A 137 14.60 -10.58 9.13
C PRO A 137 14.87 -10.66 10.63
N PHE A 138 14.27 -9.75 11.41
CA PHE A 138 14.38 -9.74 12.88
C PHE A 138 13.00 -9.72 13.56
N GLN A 139 12.88 -10.40 14.70
CA GLN A 139 11.62 -10.46 15.44
C GLN A 139 11.40 -9.17 16.23
N ASN A 140 10.36 -8.41 15.89
CA ASN A 140 10.01 -7.15 16.56
C ASN A 140 9.81 -7.34 18.07
N THR A 141 9.14 -8.43 18.44
CA THR A 141 8.75 -8.72 19.83
C THR A 141 9.86 -9.17 20.75
N LYS A 142 11.10 -9.29 20.25
CA LYS A 142 12.28 -9.39 21.12
C LYS A 142 12.64 -8.06 21.76
N TYR A 143 12.16 -6.95 21.20
CA TYR A 143 12.57 -5.60 21.56
C TYR A 143 11.41 -4.73 22.04
N VAL A 144 10.20 -4.96 21.51
CA VAL A 144 9.01 -4.18 21.86
C VAL A 144 7.76 -5.06 21.98
N PRO A 145 6.76 -4.70 22.80
CA PRO A 145 5.45 -5.39 22.79
C PRO A 145 4.80 -5.45 21.41
N TYR A 146 3.96 -6.45 21.15
CA TYR A 146 3.26 -6.64 19.87
C TYR A 146 2.44 -5.42 19.42
N ASP A 147 1.82 -4.72 20.36
CA ASP A 147 1.01 -3.52 20.15
C ASP A 147 1.83 -2.23 20.07
N SER A 148 3.17 -2.33 20.12
CA SER A 148 4.04 -1.19 19.91
C SER A 148 4.21 -0.88 18.43
N TYR A 149 4.03 0.39 18.09
CA TYR A 149 4.33 0.91 16.76
C TYR A 149 5.85 1.02 16.59
N THR A 150 6.38 0.43 15.51
CA THR A 150 7.81 0.32 15.20
C THR A 150 8.23 1.12 13.96
N GLY A 151 7.28 1.75 13.28
CA GLY A 151 7.47 2.49 12.03
C GLY A 151 6.46 2.05 10.96
N ASP A 152 6.43 2.76 9.84
CA ASP A 152 5.67 2.39 8.64
C ASP A 152 6.67 2.18 7.49
N PRO A 153 6.81 0.94 6.97
CA PRO A 153 7.75 0.67 5.89
C PRO A 153 7.33 1.38 4.61
N VAL A 154 8.27 1.83 3.78
CA VAL A 154 7.95 2.33 2.44
C VAL A 154 7.29 1.23 1.59
N HIS A 155 6.22 1.61 0.88
CA HIS A 155 5.43 0.72 0.02
C HIS A 155 4.89 1.44 -1.22
N ARG A 156 5.70 2.33 -1.83
CA ARG A 156 5.34 3.10 -3.03
C ARG A 156 5.69 2.34 -4.33
N PHE A 157 5.00 2.63 -5.44
CA PHE A 157 5.06 1.82 -6.67
C PHE A 157 6.48 1.52 -7.17
N PHE A 158 7.26 2.54 -7.52
CA PHE A 158 8.61 2.36 -8.07
C PHE A 158 9.60 1.79 -7.06
N GLN A 159 9.43 2.14 -5.79
CA GLN A 159 10.18 1.57 -4.68
C GLN A 159 9.94 0.08 -4.59
N MET A 160 8.68 -0.37 -4.56
CA MET A 160 8.36 -1.80 -4.47
C MET A 160 8.92 -2.60 -5.65
N TRP A 161 8.84 -2.06 -6.86
CA TRP A 161 9.46 -2.67 -8.04
C TRP A 161 10.98 -2.83 -7.90
N GLN A 162 11.67 -1.84 -7.35
CA GLN A 162 13.11 -1.87 -7.11
C GLN A 162 13.48 -2.76 -5.91
N GLN A 163 12.66 -2.81 -4.85
CA GLN A 163 12.87 -3.69 -3.68
C GLN A 163 12.83 -5.17 -4.07
N VAL A 164 11.95 -5.53 -5.01
CA VAL A 164 11.82 -6.90 -5.52
C VAL A 164 13.01 -7.32 -6.36
N ASP A 165 13.72 -6.38 -7.01
CA ASP A 165 14.94 -6.62 -7.77
C ASP A 165 14.80 -7.83 -8.72
N LYS A 166 13.79 -7.79 -9.60
CA LYS A 166 13.49 -8.87 -10.56
C LYS A 166 13.34 -10.27 -9.91
N GLY A 167 12.89 -10.32 -8.66
CA GLY A 167 12.67 -11.55 -7.89
C GLY A 167 13.82 -11.97 -6.99
N GLN A 168 14.89 -11.18 -6.89
CA GLN A 168 16.01 -11.44 -5.97
C GLN A 168 15.66 -11.06 -4.53
N HIS A 169 14.74 -10.11 -4.33
CA HIS A 169 14.18 -9.75 -3.02
C HIS A 169 15.22 -9.28 -1.99
N ASP A 170 16.24 -8.55 -2.44
CA ASP A 170 17.41 -8.22 -1.62
C ASP A 170 17.81 -6.73 -1.60
N LEU A 171 16.93 -5.85 -2.10
CA LEU A 171 17.13 -4.40 -2.08
C LEU A 171 16.17 -3.65 -1.16
N PHE A 172 15.35 -4.34 -0.36
CA PHE A 172 14.40 -3.73 0.55
C PHE A 172 15.06 -2.62 1.40
N THR A 173 16.10 -2.98 2.15
CA THR A 173 16.80 -2.04 3.07
C THR A 173 17.42 -0.85 2.33
N TRP A 174 18.01 -1.10 1.17
CA TRP A 174 18.66 -0.04 0.42
C TRP A 174 17.66 0.96 -0.17
N VAL A 175 16.56 0.49 -0.76
CA VAL A 175 15.49 1.38 -1.26
C VAL A 175 14.91 2.20 -0.11
N ALA A 176 14.65 1.56 1.03
CA ALA A 176 14.14 2.25 2.21
C ALA A 176 15.08 3.38 2.68
N GLN A 177 16.40 3.16 2.71
CA GLN A 177 17.38 4.14 3.16
C GLN A 177 17.75 5.22 2.13
N THR A 178 17.56 4.96 0.83
CA THR A 178 18.03 5.87 -0.23
C THR A 178 16.94 6.72 -0.85
N VAL A 179 15.70 6.22 -0.91
CA VAL A 179 14.53 6.99 -1.36
C VAL A 179 13.45 7.07 -0.28
N GLY A 180 13.20 5.96 0.42
CA GLY A 180 12.11 5.88 1.39
C GLY A 180 10.80 6.36 0.80
N ILE A 181 10.06 7.18 1.55
CA ILE A 181 8.75 7.71 1.12
C ILE A 181 8.84 8.83 0.06
N GLY A 182 10.03 9.20 -0.41
CA GLY A 182 10.24 10.30 -1.36
C GLY A 182 10.49 11.65 -0.72
N GLY A 183 10.99 12.61 -1.49
CA GLY A 183 11.33 13.96 -0.98
C GLY A 183 10.15 14.92 -0.85
N GLN A 184 9.07 14.69 -1.59
CA GLN A 184 7.90 15.59 -1.60
C GLN A 184 6.88 15.17 -0.54
N ASN A 185 7.28 15.27 0.72
CA ASN A 185 6.48 14.92 1.90
C ASN A 185 6.45 16.05 2.91
N VAL A 186 5.53 15.97 3.88
CA VAL A 186 5.45 16.87 5.01
C VAL A 186 5.42 16.05 6.30
N PRO A 187 6.47 16.10 7.15
CA PRO A 187 7.76 16.75 6.90
C PRO A 187 8.55 16.06 5.75
N PRO A 188 9.46 16.79 5.06
CA PRO A 188 10.23 16.21 3.97
C PRO A 188 11.32 15.26 4.48
N THR A 189 11.63 14.22 3.69
CA THR A 189 12.87 13.45 3.85
C THR A 189 13.98 14.05 3.00
N THR A 190 15.22 13.58 3.20
CA THR A 190 16.37 14.04 2.41
C THR A 190 17.19 12.86 1.91
N PRO A 191 18.04 13.05 0.88
CA PRO A 191 18.99 12.01 0.46
C PRO A 191 19.94 11.54 1.57
N ALA A 192 20.12 12.35 2.62
CA ALA A 192 20.96 11.99 3.76
C ALA A 192 20.23 11.09 4.77
N ASP A 193 18.91 11.24 4.91
CA ASP A 193 18.09 10.41 5.81
C ASP A 193 16.63 10.38 5.36
N THR A 194 16.12 9.17 5.18
CA THR A 194 14.74 8.87 4.80
C THR A 194 13.85 8.50 5.98
N TYR A 195 14.43 8.35 7.17
CA TYR A 195 13.74 7.92 8.39
C TYR A 195 13.05 6.56 8.26
N GLN A 196 13.57 5.66 7.43
CA GLN A 196 13.04 4.30 7.29
C GLN A 196 13.89 3.26 8.03
N GLY A 197 15.21 3.35 7.92
CA GLY A 197 16.11 2.40 8.57
C GLY A 197 15.78 0.95 8.17
N GLY A 198 15.72 0.05 9.16
CA GLY A 198 15.44 -1.38 8.97
C GLY A 198 13.97 -1.81 9.10
N VAL A 199 13.00 -0.88 9.12
CA VAL A 199 11.59 -1.16 9.50
C VAL A 199 10.98 -2.37 8.76
N GLN A 200 11.16 -2.46 7.44
CA GLN A 200 10.54 -3.52 6.63
C GLN A 200 11.08 -4.94 6.90
N MET A 201 12.20 -5.08 7.61
CA MET A 201 12.80 -6.38 7.92
C MET A 201 12.27 -6.97 9.25
N GLY A 202 11.42 -6.23 9.96
CA GLY A 202 10.75 -6.70 11.16
C GLY A 202 9.68 -7.76 10.86
N PHE A 203 9.55 -8.76 11.72
CA PHE A 203 8.45 -9.73 11.69
C PHE A 203 7.89 -10.03 13.09
N TYR A 204 6.70 -10.64 13.13
CA TYR A 204 6.05 -11.16 14.32
C TYR A 204 6.08 -12.70 14.33
N ASN A 205 6.35 -13.26 15.50
CA ASN A 205 6.53 -14.69 15.70
C ASN A 205 5.21 -15.33 16.18
N MET A 206 4.40 -15.80 15.24
CA MET A 206 3.18 -16.56 15.55
C MET A 206 3.44 -17.87 16.29
N HIS A 207 4.61 -18.48 16.14
CA HIS A 207 4.98 -19.68 16.88
C HIS A 207 5.03 -19.40 18.39
N THR A 208 5.63 -18.29 18.80
CA THR A 208 5.72 -17.85 20.21
C THR A 208 4.47 -17.11 20.71
N GLY A 209 3.56 -16.71 19.81
CA GLY A 209 2.24 -16.21 20.19
C GLY A 209 2.04 -14.70 20.03
N ASP A 210 2.89 -14.03 19.27
CA ASP A 210 2.89 -12.56 19.14
C ASP A 210 1.59 -11.99 18.58
N VAL A 211 0.94 -12.71 17.65
CA VAL A 211 -0.24 -12.25 16.92
C VAL A 211 -1.46 -13.15 17.23
N PRO A 212 -1.95 -13.19 18.49
CA PRO A 212 -2.83 -14.24 18.95
C PRO A 212 -4.18 -14.28 18.23
N TYR A 213 -4.73 -13.11 17.87
CA TYR A 213 -6.00 -13.03 17.16
C TYR A 213 -5.92 -13.56 15.72
N PHE A 214 -4.94 -13.12 14.93
CA PHE A 214 -4.73 -13.66 13.58
C PHE A 214 -4.34 -15.14 13.59
N LYS A 215 -3.56 -15.58 14.58
CA LYS A 215 -3.26 -17.01 14.77
C LYS A 215 -4.53 -17.82 15.01
N LYS A 216 -5.47 -17.30 15.83
CA LYS A 216 -6.78 -17.93 16.06
C LYS A 216 -7.56 -18.02 14.74
N LEU A 217 -7.65 -16.92 13.98
CA LEU A 217 -8.36 -16.89 12.69
C LEU A 217 -7.79 -17.93 11.71
N ALA A 218 -6.48 -17.95 11.51
CA ALA A 218 -5.82 -18.91 10.61
C ALA A 218 -5.96 -20.37 11.06
N ARG A 219 -6.19 -20.61 12.36
CA ARG A 219 -6.39 -21.95 12.93
C ARG A 219 -7.83 -22.42 12.85
N GLU A 220 -8.79 -21.52 13.02
CA GLU A 220 -10.21 -21.85 13.02
C GLU A 220 -10.83 -21.79 11.62
N TYR A 221 -10.29 -20.95 10.74
CA TYR A 221 -10.80 -20.69 9.40
C TYR A 221 -9.74 -20.98 8.32
N ALA A 222 -9.95 -20.45 7.12
CA ALA A 222 -9.02 -20.56 6.00
C ALA A 222 -7.99 -19.43 6.01
N ILE A 223 -6.79 -19.72 5.50
CA ILE A 223 -5.73 -18.75 5.21
C ILE A 223 -5.14 -19.09 3.84
N SER A 224 -4.70 -18.07 3.11
CA SER A 224 -3.95 -18.21 1.86
C SER A 224 -2.56 -17.62 2.04
N ASP A 225 -1.52 -18.38 1.72
CA ASP A 225 -0.13 -17.94 1.66
C ASP A 225 0.32 -17.58 0.23
N ASN A 226 -0.64 -17.47 -0.70
CA ASN A 226 -0.37 -17.20 -2.11
C ASN A 226 -1.27 -16.09 -2.68
N TYR A 227 -1.80 -15.22 -1.81
CA TYR A 227 -2.42 -13.96 -2.23
C TYR A 227 -1.33 -12.91 -2.43
N HIS A 228 -1.43 -12.16 -3.53
CA HIS A 228 -0.54 -11.05 -3.84
C HIS A 228 -1.40 -9.82 -4.11
N GLN A 229 -0.93 -8.65 -3.70
CA GLN A 229 -1.57 -7.39 -4.10
C GLN A 229 -1.58 -7.27 -5.63
N ALA A 230 -2.67 -6.73 -6.18
CA ALA A 230 -2.83 -6.59 -7.62
C ALA A 230 -1.88 -5.53 -8.20
N ILE A 231 -1.59 -4.49 -7.42
CA ILE A 231 -0.75 -3.37 -7.81
C ILE A 231 0.43 -3.29 -6.84
N MET A 232 1.65 -3.37 -7.37
CA MET A 232 2.84 -3.01 -6.61
C MET A 232 2.75 -1.53 -6.24
N GLY A 233 2.59 -1.17 -4.96
CA GLY A 233 2.49 0.22 -4.55
C GLY A 233 1.54 0.43 -3.39
N GLY A 234 1.15 1.68 -3.16
CA GLY A 234 0.49 2.07 -1.93
C GLY A 234 -1.00 1.78 -1.85
N THR A 235 -1.55 2.08 -0.67
CA THR A 235 -2.96 1.98 -0.27
C THR A 235 -3.93 2.49 -1.33
N GLY A 236 -3.74 3.70 -1.87
CA GLY A 236 -4.73 4.38 -2.71
C GLY A 236 -5.11 3.57 -3.96
N ALA A 237 -4.11 3.20 -4.76
CA ALA A 237 -4.31 2.40 -5.96
C ALA A 237 -4.88 1.00 -5.65
N ASN A 238 -4.37 0.33 -4.61
CA ASN A 238 -4.83 -1.00 -4.22
C ASN A 238 -6.28 -1.01 -3.71
N PHE A 239 -6.68 -0.03 -2.90
CA PHE A 239 -8.05 0.07 -2.37
C PHE A 239 -9.07 0.28 -3.48
N ILE A 240 -8.74 1.13 -4.44
CA ILE A 240 -9.57 1.35 -5.63
C ILE A 240 -9.71 0.04 -6.40
N SER A 241 -8.60 -0.63 -6.70
CA SER A 241 -8.61 -1.91 -7.43
C SER A 241 -9.44 -2.98 -6.71
N ILE A 242 -9.32 -3.10 -5.38
CA ILE A 242 -10.14 -4.01 -4.57
C ILE A 242 -11.63 -3.65 -4.66
N GLY A 243 -11.97 -2.37 -4.52
CA GLY A 243 -13.35 -1.89 -4.50
C GLY A 243 -14.07 -1.95 -5.86
N THR A 244 -13.32 -2.00 -6.95
CA THR A 244 -13.81 -1.96 -8.34
C THR A 244 -13.57 -3.27 -9.10
N ALA A 245 -13.17 -4.32 -8.39
CA ALA A 245 -12.89 -5.63 -8.98
C ALA A 245 -11.79 -5.61 -10.08
N GLY A 246 -10.79 -4.73 -9.91
CA GLY A 246 -9.56 -4.76 -10.70
C GLY A 246 -9.27 -3.50 -11.51
N ASP A 247 -10.14 -2.49 -11.48
CA ASP A 247 -9.93 -1.28 -12.28
C ASP A 247 -8.77 -0.43 -11.76
N ALA A 248 -8.06 0.20 -12.70
CA ALA A 248 -7.01 1.16 -12.42
C ALA A 248 -7.57 2.57 -12.53
N ALA A 249 -7.56 3.29 -11.41
CA ALA A 249 -7.92 4.71 -11.38
C ALA A 249 -6.99 5.53 -12.29
N PHE A 250 -7.54 6.51 -12.98
CA PHE A 250 -6.78 7.41 -13.83
C PHE A 250 -7.16 8.88 -13.60
N TYR A 251 -6.25 9.77 -13.96
CA TYR A 251 -6.51 11.20 -13.91
C TYR A 251 -7.45 11.62 -15.05
N ASN A 252 -8.51 12.35 -14.71
CA ASN A 252 -9.53 12.77 -15.67
C ASN A 252 -10.08 14.15 -15.36
N THR A 253 -10.76 14.74 -16.33
CA THR A 253 -11.66 15.88 -16.13
C THR A 253 -13.03 15.50 -16.69
N ASN A 254 -14.04 15.49 -15.83
CA ASN A 254 -15.42 15.09 -16.18
C ASN A 254 -15.47 13.69 -16.86
N GLY A 255 -14.71 12.74 -16.34
CA GLY A 255 -14.65 11.35 -16.85
C GLY A 255 -13.81 11.17 -18.12
N THR A 256 -13.25 12.25 -18.69
CA THR A 256 -12.36 12.15 -19.86
C THR A 256 -10.90 12.12 -19.42
N PRO A 257 -10.08 11.13 -19.82
CA PRO A 257 -8.66 11.09 -19.50
C PRO A 257 -7.95 12.39 -19.85
N THR A 258 -7.09 12.87 -18.96
CA THR A 258 -6.28 14.07 -19.21
C THR A 258 -4.98 14.00 -18.40
N MET A 259 -4.05 14.90 -18.71
CA MET A 259 -2.78 15.01 -17.99
C MET A 259 -3.00 15.61 -16.59
N PRO A 260 -2.47 14.99 -15.53
CA PRO A 260 -2.48 15.56 -14.18
C PRO A 260 -1.59 16.80 -14.08
N PRO A 261 -1.68 17.58 -12.99
CA PRO A 261 -0.70 18.62 -12.68
C PRO A 261 0.72 18.07 -12.78
N ALA A 262 1.63 18.84 -13.37
CA ALA A 262 2.99 18.36 -13.65
C ALA A 262 3.72 17.83 -12.42
N ASN A 263 3.47 18.40 -11.23
CA ASN A 263 4.05 17.99 -9.94
C ASN A 263 3.47 16.68 -9.36
N GLN A 264 2.46 16.10 -10.02
CA GLN A 264 1.80 14.84 -9.64
C GLN A 264 2.18 13.68 -10.57
N ILE A 265 2.96 13.94 -11.62
CA ILE A 265 3.51 12.91 -12.51
C ILE A 265 4.73 12.29 -11.83
N GLU A 266 4.82 10.97 -11.74
CA GLU A 266 5.98 10.31 -11.15
C GLU A 266 7.26 10.55 -11.95
N ASN A 267 8.37 10.70 -11.23
CA ASN A 267 9.71 10.66 -11.82
C ASN A 267 10.67 9.92 -10.88
N PRO A 268 10.82 8.60 -11.05
CA PRO A 268 11.71 7.78 -10.22
C PRO A 268 13.19 7.88 -10.60
N ASP A 269 13.58 8.73 -11.56
CA ASP A 269 15.01 8.93 -11.81
C ASP A 269 15.66 9.59 -10.59
N PRO A 270 16.89 9.17 -10.22
CA PRO A 270 17.63 9.80 -9.13
C PRO A 270 17.88 11.29 -9.37
N MET A 271 17.76 12.11 -8.33
CA MET A 271 18.16 13.50 -8.34
C MET A 271 19.67 13.61 -8.62
N PRO A 272 20.13 14.62 -9.38
CA PRO A 272 21.54 14.83 -9.63
C PRO A 272 22.36 14.89 -8.32
N GLY A 273 23.45 14.12 -8.27
CA GLY A 273 24.34 14.08 -7.11
C GLY A 273 23.85 13.22 -5.94
N THR A 274 22.76 12.47 -6.12
CA THR A 274 22.24 11.54 -5.11
C THR A 274 22.39 10.09 -5.55
N ASN A 275 22.35 9.17 -4.59
CA ASN A 275 22.18 7.74 -4.85
C ASN A 275 20.71 7.39 -4.63
N ASN A 276 19.98 7.19 -5.72
CA ASN A 276 18.63 6.65 -5.76
C ASN A 276 17.52 7.52 -5.13
N PHE A 277 17.78 8.78 -4.75
CA PHE A 277 16.72 9.66 -4.22
C PHE A 277 15.94 10.30 -5.37
N TYR A 278 14.65 9.96 -5.52
CA TYR A 278 13.86 10.28 -6.72
C TYR A 278 13.55 11.77 -6.90
N LYS A 279 13.51 12.23 -8.16
CA LYS A 279 13.23 13.63 -8.54
C LYS A 279 11.83 14.09 -8.17
N GLN A 280 10.82 13.23 -8.39
CA GLN A 280 9.43 13.61 -8.17
C GLN A 280 8.63 12.43 -7.64
N ASP A 281 8.61 12.32 -6.31
CA ASP A 281 8.02 11.23 -5.54
C ASP A 281 7.66 11.74 -4.13
N GLY A 282 6.58 11.20 -3.56
CA GLY A 282 6.09 11.54 -2.22
C GLY A 282 4.57 11.67 -2.14
N TYR A 283 4.03 11.83 -0.93
CA TYR A 283 2.58 12.00 -0.70
C TYR A 283 2.07 13.40 -1.07
N ALA A 284 2.99 14.34 -1.33
CA ALA A 284 2.71 15.63 -1.93
C ALA A 284 3.51 15.81 -3.24
N GLY A 285 3.71 14.72 -3.98
CA GLY A 285 4.50 14.66 -5.21
C GLY A 285 3.93 13.73 -6.26
N GLY A 286 4.84 13.15 -7.06
CA GLY A 286 4.52 12.15 -8.07
C GLY A 286 3.56 11.08 -7.55
N SER A 287 2.58 10.70 -8.38
CA SER A 287 1.66 9.57 -8.13
C SER A 287 0.96 9.04 -9.37
N TYR A 288 1.19 9.64 -10.55
CA TYR A 288 0.60 9.21 -11.81
C TYR A 288 1.65 8.83 -12.85
N VAL A 289 1.34 7.80 -13.65
CA VAL A 289 2.17 7.30 -14.75
C VAL A 289 1.30 7.07 -15.99
N ASN A 290 1.74 7.60 -17.13
CA ASN A 290 1.28 7.22 -18.46
C ASN A 290 2.10 6.01 -18.94
N CYS A 291 1.58 4.81 -18.67
CA CYS A 291 2.28 3.58 -19.02
C CYS A 291 2.29 3.26 -20.53
N ALA A 292 1.54 4.02 -21.35
CA ALA A 292 1.61 3.92 -22.81
C ALA A 292 2.81 4.69 -23.40
N ASP A 293 3.41 5.62 -22.62
CA ASP A 293 4.58 6.38 -23.04
C ASP A 293 5.88 5.75 -22.50
N PRO A 294 6.65 5.03 -23.33
CA PRO A 294 7.90 4.41 -22.90
C PRO A 294 8.99 5.42 -22.53
N THR A 295 8.84 6.69 -22.91
CA THR A 295 9.81 7.74 -22.59
C THR A 295 9.62 8.32 -21.20
N GLN A 296 8.48 8.04 -20.55
CA GLN A 296 8.28 8.44 -19.17
C GLN A 296 9.25 7.67 -18.24
N PRO A 297 9.93 8.37 -17.31
CA PRO A 297 10.85 7.74 -16.36
C PRO A 297 10.25 6.52 -15.65
N GLY A 298 11.02 5.44 -15.60
CA GLY A 298 10.63 4.17 -15.00
C GLY A 298 9.75 3.24 -15.85
N VAL A 299 8.99 3.74 -16.82
CA VAL A 299 8.06 2.91 -17.62
C VAL A 299 8.81 1.85 -18.42
N SER A 300 9.83 2.25 -19.18
CA SER A 300 10.62 1.30 -19.98
C SER A 300 11.33 0.25 -19.10
N ALA A 301 11.78 0.61 -17.90
CA ALA A 301 12.45 -0.34 -17.00
C ALA A 301 11.51 -1.50 -16.61
N ILE A 302 10.28 -1.17 -16.22
CA ILE A 302 9.25 -2.15 -15.83
C ILE A 302 8.74 -2.93 -17.04
N MET A 303 8.37 -2.24 -18.12
CA MET A 303 7.81 -2.90 -19.30
C MET A 303 8.81 -3.84 -19.96
N ASN A 304 10.10 -3.48 -20.00
CA ASN A 304 11.13 -4.38 -20.52
C ASN A 304 11.27 -5.64 -19.67
N ASP A 305 11.27 -5.53 -18.33
CA ASP A 305 11.32 -6.69 -17.44
C ASP A 305 10.11 -7.60 -17.62
N LEU A 306 8.90 -7.02 -17.58
CA LEU A 306 7.65 -7.73 -17.81
C LEU A 306 7.63 -8.45 -19.16
N ASN A 307 8.19 -7.84 -20.20
CA ASN A 307 8.33 -8.44 -21.52
C ASN A 307 9.36 -9.58 -21.57
N THR A 308 10.20 -9.78 -20.54
CA THR A 308 11.05 -10.97 -20.42
C THR A 308 10.35 -12.12 -19.70
N GLN A 309 9.33 -11.85 -18.89
CA GLN A 309 8.66 -12.85 -18.07
C GLN A 309 7.92 -13.90 -18.93
N PRO A 310 7.75 -15.15 -18.41
CA PRO A 310 7.04 -16.21 -19.12
C PRO A 310 5.57 -15.86 -19.41
N ASN A 311 4.92 -15.23 -18.44
CA ASN A 311 3.56 -14.71 -18.58
C ASN A 311 3.65 -13.26 -19.06
N LYS A 312 3.36 -13.03 -20.34
CA LYS A 312 3.35 -11.67 -20.88
C LYS A 312 2.20 -10.86 -20.26
N PRO A 313 2.38 -9.55 -20.07
CA PRO A 313 1.29 -8.67 -19.66
C PRO A 313 0.09 -8.80 -20.60
N PHE A 314 -1.11 -8.84 -20.01
CA PHE A 314 -2.35 -8.81 -20.78
C PHE A 314 -2.38 -7.59 -21.71
N ASN A 315 -2.66 -7.78 -22.99
CA ASN A 315 -2.62 -6.74 -24.03
C ASN A 315 -1.35 -5.86 -23.99
N GLY A 316 -0.19 -6.45 -23.68
CA GLY A 316 1.07 -5.70 -23.62
C GLY A 316 1.09 -4.62 -22.53
N GLY A 317 0.31 -4.80 -21.46
CA GLY A 317 0.16 -3.85 -20.35
C GLY A 317 -1.22 -3.16 -20.32
N ASN A 318 -1.99 -3.26 -21.42
CA ASN A 318 -3.33 -2.71 -21.54
C ASN A 318 -3.41 -1.18 -21.23
N CYS A 319 -2.34 -0.46 -21.51
CA CYS A 319 -2.24 0.99 -21.30
C CYS A 319 -3.01 1.74 -22.38
N ALA A 320 -4.01 2.52 -21.99
CA ALA A 320 -4.67 3.44 -22.91
C ALA A 320 -3.74 4.61 -23.28
N ALA A 321 -3.81 5.07 -24.53
CA ALA A 321 -3.05 6.23 -24.99
C ALA A 321 -3.42 7.48 -24.16
N ASP A 322 -2.43 8.35 -23.92
CA ASP A 322 -2.59 9.63 -23.22
C ASP A 322 -3.30 9.55 -21.86
N THR A 323 -3.21 8.41 -21.18
CA THR A 323 -3.92 8.14 -19.93
C THR A 323 -2.94 7.94 -18.78
N TYR A 324 -3.12 8.70 -17.71
CA TYR A 324 -2.25 8.71 -16.54
C TYR A 324 -2.91 7.94 -15.39
N TYR A 325 -2.37 6.77 -15.06
CA TYR A 325 -2.89 5.88 -14.03
C TYR A 325 -2.30 6.20 -12.67
N LEU A 326 -3.13 6.12 -11.62
CA LEU A 326 -2.71 6.30 -10.25
C LEU A 326 -1.86 5.10 -9.82
N VAL A 327 -0.66 5.36 -9.33
CA VAL A 327 0.27 4.32 -8.83
C VAL A 327 0.55 4.45 -7.33
N ASN A 328 0.12 5.53 -6.68
CA ASN A 328 0.38 5.81 -5.26
C ASN A 328 -0.86 6.39 -4.52
N ASN A 329 -0.68 6.84 -3.28
CA ASN A 329 -1.77 7.22 -2.37
C ASN A 329 -2.37 8.59 -2.67
N TYR A 330 -3.67 8.63 -2.98
CA TYR A 330 -4.45 9.85 -3.20
C TYR A 330 -5.67 9.89 -2.28
N GLY A 331 -6.10 11.11 -1.93
CA GLY A 331 -7.36 11.34 -1.24
C GLY A 331 -8.58 10.95 -2.09
N PRO A 332 -9.71 10.62 -1.46
CA PRO A 332 -10.93 10.23 -2.16
C PRO A 332 -11.49 11.40 -2.98
N GLY A 333 -12.08 11.10 -4.14
CA GLY A 333 -12.63 12.13 -5.04
C GLY A 333 -13.86 12.87 -4.52
N TYR A 334 -14.48 12.38 -3.46
CA TYR A 334 -15.63 13.01 -2.80
C TYR A 334 -15.35 13.22 -1.32
N ASN A 335 -15.83 14.34 -0.79
CA ASN A 335 -15.90 14.61 0.63
C ASN A 335 -16.98 13.73 1.30
N PRO A 336 -16.97 13.58 2.64
CA PRO A 336 -17.99 12.80 3.36
C PRO A 336 -19.44 13.27 3.14
N ASP A 337 -19.65 14.52 2.75
CA ASP A 337 -20.96 15.09 2.41
C ASP A 337 -21.40 14.83 0.95
N GLY A 338 -20.58 14.11 0.17
CA GLY A 338 -20.84 13.78 -1.22
C GLY A 338 -20.47 14.88 -2.22
N THR A 339 -19.90 16.01 -1.77
CA THR A 339 -19.40 17.05 -2.69
C THR A 339 -18.06 16.64 -3.32
N PRO A 340 -17.79 16.99 -4.59
CA PRO A 340 -16.49 16.74 -5.20
C PRO A 340 -15.36 17.40 -4.41
N ALA A 341 -14.31 16.63 -4.14
CA ALA A 341 -13.11 17.15 -3.50
C ALA A 341 -12.30 17.99 -4.51
N PRO A 342 -11.61 19.04 -4.04
CA PRO A 342 -10.89 19.96 -4.92
C PRO A 342 -9.75 19.26 -5.65
N LEU A 343 -9.51 19.67 -6.90
CA LEU A 343 -8.41 19.22 -7.74
C LEU A 343 -7.44 20.38 -7.99
N GLY A 344 -6.21 20.05 -8.37
CA GLY A 344 -5.18 21.03 -8.71
C GLY A 344 -3.80 20.67 -8.18
N PRO A 345 -2.77 21.48 -8.47
CA PRO A 345 -1.39 21.15 -8.14
C PRO A 345 -1.12 21.01 -6.63
N THR A 346 -1.95 21.61 -5.78
CA THR A 346 -1.86 21.53 -4.31
C THR A 346 -2.81 20.50 -3.70
N HIS A 347 -3.57 19.76 -4.53
CA HIS A 347 -4.58 18.80 -4.10
C HIS A 347 -4.25 17.41 -4.66
N PHE A 348 -3.82 16.51 -3.78
CA PHE A 348 -3.46 15.12 -4.09
C PHE A 348 -4.70 14.23 -3.92
N THR A 349 -5.68 14.47 -4.78
CA THR A 349 -7.03 13.90 -4.71
C THR A 349 -7.39 13.26 -6.02
N LEU A 350 -7.96 12.05 -5.97
CA LEU A 350 -8.39 11.35 -7.17
C LEU A 350 -9.55 12.12 -7.82
N PRO A 351 -9.50 12.46 -9.12
CA PRO A 351 -10.65 13.05 -9.79
C PRO A 351 -11.88 12.11 -9.71
N PRO A 352 -13.07 12.64 -9.38
CA PRO A 352 -14.31 11.85 -9.40
C PRO A 352 -14.43 11.04 -10.68
N GLN A 353 -14.68 9.74 -10.56
CA GLN A 353 -14.82 8.84 -11.69
C GLN A 353 -15.77 7.68 -11.38
N THR A 354 -16.36 7.15 -12.44
CA THR A 354 -17.08 5.88 -12.42
C THR A 354 -16.13 4.81 -12.93
N MET A 355 -16.04 3.71 -12.21
CA MET A 355 -15.22 2.54 -12.55
C MET A 355 -16.15 1.36 -12.74
#